data_AF-A0A9E0VJJ4-F1
#
_entry.id   AF-A0A9E0VJJ4-F1
#
_cell.length_a   1.000
_cell.length_b   1.000
_cell.length_c   1.000
_cell.angle_alpha   90.00
_cell.angle_beta   90.00
_cell.angle_gamma   90.00
#
_symmetry.space_group_name_H-M   'P 1'
#
loop_
_entity.id
_entity.type
_entity.pdbx_description
1 polymer ?
#
loop_
_entity_poly.entity_id
_entity_poly.type
_entity_poly.pdbx_seq_one_letter_code
_entity_poly.pdbx_strand_id
1 'polypeptide(L)'
;MPGAAALHTAWLTSEETTFVVSVPAASGRSAIVELIERIYHAQSLAGSSRARTILRERIHANYAANLSEREAVKVAAKRLNAPTDRPPPSAHSGASRVLELSEAPPLPDFALPEFTTGEFAPGTVLDRAAVGRALERLKRETTRAREKWSSDRPVSALLLDRDGRFLAGAWNTNAVMRTRHAERNLCDSLRALTPEGKIPAGATLYVTLKPCRMCAARIWEAAADPAALTVIFLENDPGPLAQGTLLEPRSPARVRYLGLDHPLFEAATSRLDSVPGPGTSTRGPRP
;
A
#
# COMPACT_ATOMS: atom_id res chain seq x y z
N MET A 1 5.93 -35.82 -17.23
CA MET A 1 5.67 -35.24 -15.89
C MET A 1 6.04 -33.76 -15.96
N PRO A 2 5.09 -32.82 -16.03
CA PRO A 2 5.43 -31.41 -15.86
C PRO A 2 6.09 -31.24 -14.49
N GLY A 3 7.29 -30.64 -14.45
CA GLY A 3 8.02 -30.41 -13.20
C GLY A 3 7.21 -29.53 -12.26
N ALA A 4 7.25 -29.82 -10.96
CA ALA A 4 6.57 -28.99 -9.96
C ALA A 4 7.03 -27.52 -10.10
N ALA A 5 6.07 -26.59 -10.14
CA ALA A 5 6.40 -25.17 -10.25
C ALA A 5 7.22 -24.72 -9.04
N ALA A 6 8.27 -23.93 -9.28
CA ALA A 6 9.08 -23.36 -8.21
C ALA A 6 8.22 -22.46 -7.31
N LEU A 7 8.37 -22.61 -5.99
CA LEU A 7 7.63 -21.85 -4.99
C LEU A 7 8.55 -20.88 -4.25
N HIS A 8 8.08 -19.64 -4.13
CA HIS A 8 8.58 -18.70 -3.14
C HIS A 8 7.84 -18.94 -1.84
N THR A 9 8.59 -19.26 -0.78
CA THR A 9 8.05 -19.56 0.54
C THR A 9 8.65 -18.61 1.56
N ALA A 10 7.79 -18.04 2.40
CA ALA A 10 8.17 -17.23 3.54
C ALA A 10 7.50 -17.77 4.82
N TRP A 11 8.22 -17.72 5.93
CA TRP A 11 7.70 -18.16 7.22
C TRP A 11 8.30 -17.38 8.38
N LEU A 12 7.62 -17.46 9.52
CA LEU A 12 8.16 -17.06 10.81
C LEU A 12 7.61 -17.98 11.90
N THR A 13 8.34 -18.14 12.98
CA THR A 13 7.91 -18.89 14.16
C THR A 13 7.77 -17.93 15.33
N SER A 14 6.62 -17.95 16.00
CA SER A 14 6.31 -17.16 17.19
C SER A 14 5.71 -18.09 18.23
N GLU A 15 6.31 -18.14 19.42
CA GLU A 15 5.94 -19.10 20.47
C GLU A 15 5.95 -20.53 19.90
N GLU A 16 4.80 -21.21 19.91
CA GLU A 16 4.63 -22.57 19.41
C GLU A 16 3.93 -22.60 18.04
N THR A 17 3.88 -21.48 17.30
CA THR A 17 3.23 -21.42 15.99
C THR A 17 4.18 -20.94 14.91
N THR A 18 4.32 -21.75 13.85
CA THR A 18 4.98 -21.39 12.61
C THR A 18 3.95 -20.99 11.58
N PHE A 19 4.01 -19.76 11.10
CA PHE A 19 3.17 -19.26 10.03
C PHE A 19 3.92 -19.38 8.71
N VAL A 20 3.31 -20.00 7.71
CA VAL A 20 3.92 -20.26 6.41
C VAL A 20 3.04 -19.72 5.30
N VAL A 21 3.66 -19.13 4.29
CA VAL A 21 3.03 -18.77 3.02
C VAL A 21 3.94 -19.23 1.89
N SER A 22 3.35 -19.95 0.93
CA SER A 22 3.97 -20.31 -0.34
C SER A 22 3.16 -19.76 -1.51
N VAL A 23 3.84 -19.15 -2.47
CA VAL A 23 3.26 -18.65 -3.73
C VAL A 23 4.09 -19.13 -4.93
N PRO A 24 3.48 -19.33 -6.11
CA PRO A 24 4.25 -19.64 -7.32
C PRO A 24 5.25 -18.52 -7.63
N ALA A 25 6.52 -18.86 -7.88
CA ALA A 25 7.56 -17.88 -8.16
C ALA A 25 7.24 -16.99 -9.38
N ALA A 26 6.56 -17.55 -10.37
CA ALA A 26 6.14 -16.84 -11.58
C ALA A 26 4.90 -15.94 -11.40
N SER A 27 4.24 -15.95 -10.23
CA SER A 27 2.99 -15.20 -10.02
C SER A 27 3.18 -13.68 -9.86
N GLY A 28 4.42 -13.22 -9.68
CA GLY A 28 4.72 -11.82 -9.32
C GLY A 28 4.22 -11.42 -7.92
N ARG A 29 3.69 -12.37 -7.13
CA ARG A 29 3.32 -12.17 -5.72
C ARG A 29 4.54 -12.34 -4.83
N SER A 30 4.48 -11.69 -3.67
CA SER A 30 5.52 -11.77 -2.64
C SER A 30 5.02 -12.63 -1.48
N ALA A 31 5.71 -13.76 -1.22
CA ALA A 31 5.41 -14.59 -0.06
C ALA A 31 5.69 -13.85 1.26
N ILE A 32 6.75 -13.03 1.31
CA ILE A 32 7.12 -12.22 2.49
C ILE A 32 5.99 -11.27 2.86
N VAL A 33 5.52 -10.51 1.87
CA VAL A 33 4.48 -9.51 2.07
C VAL A 33 3.13 -10.16 2.38
N GLU A 34 2.81 -11.26 1.68
CA GLU A 34 1.58 -12.00 1.92
C GLU A 34 1.57 -12.66 3.30
N LEU A 35 2.70 -13.16 3.79
CA LEU A 35 2.84 -13.64 5.17
C LEU A 35 2.50 -12.54 6.18
N ILE A 36 3.06 -11.34 6.00
CA ILE A 36 2.78 -10.18 6.86
C ILE A 36 1.28 -9.87 6.86
N GLU A 37 0.68 -9.77 5.68
CA GLU A 37 -0.73 -9.40 5.52
C GLU A 37 -1.68 -10.45 6.07
N ARG A 38 -1.39 -11.74 5.83
CA ARG A 38 -2.21 -12.84 6.34
C ARG A 38 -2.13 -12.96 7.86
N ILE A 39 -0.98 -12.64 8.47
CA ILE A 39 -0.89 -12.56 9.94
C ILE A 39 -1.76 -11.42 10.47
N TYR A 40 -1.71 -10.22 9.87
CA TYR A 40 -2.62 -9.12 10.26
C TYR A 40 -4.09 -9.53 10.11
N HIS A 41 -4.44 -10.12 8.96
CA HIS A 41 -5.80 -10.55 8.66
C HIS A 41 -6.31 -11.59 9.68
N ALA A 42 -5.55 -12.66 9.89
CA ALA A 42 -5.93 -13.74 10.80
C ALA A 42 -6.12 -13.23 12.23
N GLN A 43 -5.26 -12.32 12.70
CA GLN A 43 -5.41 -11.74 14.04
C GLN A 43 -6.58 -10.76 14.12
N SER A 44 -6.85 -9.98 13.06
CA SER A 44 -8.04 -9.12 12.98
C SER A 44 -9.33 -9.93 13.07
N LEU A 45 -9.44 -11.04 12.33
CA LEU A 45 -10.59 -11.94 12.39
C LEU A 45 -10.78 -12.57 13.77
N ALA A 46 -9.68 -12.82 14.48
CA ALA A 46 -9.70 -13.33 15.85
C ALA A 46 -9.94 -12.24 16.92
N GLY A 47 -10.16 -10.97 16.54
CA GLY A 47 -10.27 -9.86 17.50
C GLY A 47 -8.99 -9.60 18.31
N SER A 48 -7.85 -10.05 17.80
CA SER A 48 -6.55 -10.06 18.48
C SER A 48 -5.63 -8.96 17.93
N SER A 49 -4.92 -8.28 18.83
CA SER A 49 -3.89 -7.29 18.48
C SER A 49 -2.47 -7.89 18.40
N ARG A 50 -2.34 -9.23 18.47
CA ARG A 50 -1.04 -9.93 18.56
C ARG A 50 -0.21 -9.91 17.29
N ALA A 51 -0.75 -9.49 16.14
CA ALA A 51 -0.01 -9.43 14.88
C ALA A 51 1.31 -8.67 15.02
N ARG A 52 1.32 -7.55 15.76
CA ARG A 52 2.54 -6.77 16.01
C ARG A 52 3.56 -7.50 16.85
N THR A 53 3.12 -8.32 17.80
CA THR A 53 4.02 -9.15 18.63
C THR A 53 4.62 -10.26 17.78
N ILE A 54 3.79 -10.98 17.03
CA ILE A 54 4.21 -12.05 16.12
C ILE A 54 5.25 -11.54 15.11
N LEU A 55 4.98 -10.38 14.47
CA LEU A 55 5.85 -9.80 13.44
C LEU A 55 7.13 -9.14 13.99
N ARG A 56 7.36 -9.18 15.31
CA ARG A 56 8.69 -8.86 15.88
C ARG A 56 9.69 -9.99 15.67
N GLU A 57 9.20 -11.19 15.43
CA GLU A 57 10.02 -12.35 15.08
C GLU A 57 10.65 -12.19 13.70
N ARG A 58 11.64 -13.04 13.44
CA ARG A 58 12.37 -13.02 12.18
C ARG A 58 11.59 -13.74 11.09
N ILE A 59 11.35 -13.04 9.99
CA ILE A 59 10.84 -13.63 8.75
C ILE A 59 12.01 -14.30 8.04
N HIS A 60 11.77 -15.51 7.55
CA HIS A 60 12.67 -16.28 6.70
C HIS A 60 12.03 -16.44 5.32
N ALA A 61 12.84 -16.45 4.27
CA ALA A 61 12.36 -16.75 2.91
C ALA A 61 13.39 -17.54 2.11
N ASN A 62 12.93 -18.49 1.29
CA ASN A 62 13.79 -19.33 0.45
C ASN A 62 14.27 -18.63 -0.84
N TYR A 63 14.00 -17.33 -1.00
CA TYR A 63 14.34 -16.54 -2.17
C TYR A 63 14.93 -15.19 -1.77
N ALA A 64 15.65 -14.55 -2.69
CA ALA A 64 16.22 -13.23 -2.44
C ALA A 64 15.11 -12.18 -2.44
N ALA A 65 14.93 -11.51 -1.29
CA ALA A 65 13.94 -10.45 -1.17
C ALA A 65 14.32 -9.23 -2.00
N ASN A 66 13.37 -8.69 -2.76
CA ASN A 66 13.52 -7.45 -3.50
C ASN A 66 13.46 -6.23 -2.56
N LEU A 67 13.61 -5.03 -3.12
CA LEU A 67 13.68 -3.81 -2.31
C LEU A 67 12.33 -3.48 -1.67
N SER A 68 11.22 -3.60 -2.40
CA SER A 68 9.87 -3.39 -1.87
C SER A 68 9.57 -4.30 -0.68
N GLU A 69 9.94 -5.58 -0.75
CA GLU A 69 9.78 -6.56 0.32
C GLU A 69 10.60 -6.20 1.56
N ARG A 70 11.87 -5.82 1.37
CA ARG A 70 12.75 -5.41 2.48
C ARG A 70 12.22 -4.16 3.18
N GLU A 71 11.71 -3.19 2.44
CA GLU A 71 11.11 -1.99 3.02
C GLU A 71 9.74 -2.28 3.67
N ALA A 72 8.95 -3.21 3.13
CA ALA A 72 7.71 -3.67 3.76
C ALA A 72 7.98 -4.33 5.11
N VAL A 73 9.04 -5.13 5.23
CA VAL A 73 9.50 -5.67 6.52
C VAL A 73 9.82 -4.55 7.50
N LYS A 74 10.49 -3.46 7.08
CA LYS A 74 10.79 -2.32 7.99
C LYS A 74 9.53 -1.59 8.46
N VAL A 75 8.47 -1.58 7.65
CA VAL A 75 7.18 -0.94 7.98
C VAL A 75 6.37 -1.78 8.97
N ALA A 76 6.33 -3.10 8.76
CA ALA A 76 5.33 -3.96 9.39
C ALA A 76 5.90 -5.07 10.28
N ALA A 77 7.20 -5.34 10.18
CA ALA A 77 7.94 -6.35 10.92
C ALA A 77 9.29 -5.77 11.42
N LYS A 78 10.19 -6.61 11.92
CA LYS A 78 11.52 -6.15 12.39
C LYS A 78 12.71 -6.75 11.66
N ARG A 79 12.63 -8.01 11.26
CA ARG A 79 13.80 -8.81 10.88
C ARG A 79 13.47 -9.69 9.69
N LEU A 80 14.39 -9.74 8.74
CA LEU A 80 14.33 -10.62 7.57
C LEU A 80 15.63 -11.42 7.46
N ASN A 81 15.51 -12.67 7.03
CA ASN A 81 16.60 -13.53 6.60
C ASN A 81 16.23 -14.16 5.24
N ALA A 82 16.77 -13.59 4.16
CA ALA A 82 16.39 -13.92 2.79
C ALA A 82 17.54 -13.62 1.81
N PRO A 83 17.98 -14.59 0.99
CA PRO A 83 17.52 -15.98 0.96
C PRO A 83 18.03 -16.80 2.15
N THR A 84 17.40 -17.94 2.43
CA THR A 84 17.92 -18.95 3.36
C THR A 84 17.64 -20.36 2.84
N ASP A 85 18.61 -21.26 3.02
CA ASP A 85 18.48 -22.68 2.65
C ASP A 85 17.74 -23.51 3.72
N ARG A 86 17.44 -22.90 4.86
CA ARG A 86 16.71 -23.57 5.95
C ARG A 86 15.26 -23.78 5.49
N PRO A 87 14.70 -24.99 5.54
CA PRO A 87 13.27 -25.18 5.26
C PRO A 87 12.40 -24.65 6.41
N PRO A 88 11.10 -24.36 6.17
CA PRO A 88 10.16 -24.08 7.25
C PRO A 88 10.10 -25.26 8.23
N PRO A 89 9.96 -25.01 9.54
CA PRO A 89 9.72 -26.07 10.52
C PRO A 89 8.54 -26.96 10.12
N SER A 90 8.73 -28.28 10.17
CA SER A 90 7.65 -29.24 9.87
C SER A 90 6.82 -29.52 11.13
N ALA A 91 5.54 -29.85 10.94
CA ALA A 91 4.61 -30.21 12.02
C ALA A 91 5.09 -31.41 12.86
N HIS A 92 5.99 -32.23 12.32
CA HIS A 92 6.54 -33.41 12.98
C HIS A 92 7.66 -33.10 13.99
N SER A 93 8.04 -31.84 14.16
CA SER A 93 9.09 -31.41 15.11
C SER A 93 8.63 -31.30 16.58
N GLY A 94 7.42 -31.77 16.90
CA GLY A 94 7.00 -32.13 18.27
C GLY A 94 6.57 -30.98 19.20
N ALA A 95 6.87 -29.72 18.89
CA ALA A 95 6.55 -28.59 19.77
C ALA A 95 5.97 -27.35 19.06
N SER A 96 5.66 -27.42 17.76
CA SER A 96 5.15 -26.26 17.03
C SER A 96 4.04 -26.61 16.06
N ARG A 97 2.91 -25.92 16.19
CA ARG A 97 1.81 -25.91 15.24
C ARG A 97 2.25 -25.18 13.97
N VAL A 98 2.09 -25.81 12.80
CA VAL A 98 2.28 -25.14 11.51
C VAL A 98 0.93 -24.64 11.01
N LEU A 99 0.88 -23.37 10.65
CA LEU A 99 -0.27 -22.72 10.02
C LEU A 99 0.11 -22.32 8.60
N GLU A 100 -0.34 -23.11 7.64
CA GLU A 100 -0.29 -22.76 6.22
C GLU A 100 -1.34 -21.69 5.94
N LEU A 101 -0.89 -20.44 5.89
CA LEU A 101 -1.77 -19.31 5.64
C LEU A 101 -2.13 -19.19 4.17
N SER A 102 -1.42 -19.86 3.25
CA SER A 102 -1.77 -19.88 1.83
C SER A 102 -3.21 -20.39 1.57
N GLU A 103 -3.72 -21.26 2.45
CA GLU A 103 -5.07 -21.84 2.40
C GLU A 103 -6.12 -21.00 3.16
N ALA A 104 -5.69 -19.99 3.91
CA ALA A 104 -6.60 -19.11 4.65
C ALA A 104 -7.48 -18.30 3.68
N PRO A 105 -8.65 -17.80 4.13
CA PRO A 105 -9.53 -16.97 3.32
C PRO A 105 -8.74 -15.91 2.56
N PRO A 106 -9.13 -15.60 1.32
CA PRO A 106 -8.43 -14.59 0.54
C PRO A 106 -8.33 -13.31 1.39
N LEU A 107 -7.17 -12.65 1.29
CA LEU A 107 -7.05 -11.31 1.84
C LEU A 107 -8.23 -10.50 1.30
N PRO A 108 -8.86 -9.63 2.11
CA PRO A 108 -9.96 -8.81 1.64
C PRO A 108 -9.52 -8.17 0.34
N ASP A 109 -10.37 -8.31 -0.68
CA ASP A 109 -10.10 -7.65 -1.93
C ASP A 109 -10.27 -6.16 -1.67
N PHE A 110 -9.15 -5.51 -1.36
CA PHE A 110 -9.05 -4.07 -1.38
C PHE A 110 -8.80 -3.61 -2.82
N ALA A 111 -9.18 -4.39 -3.86
CA ALA A 111 -9.63 -3.78 -5.09
C ALA A 111 -10.72 -2.79 -4.69
N LEU A 112 -10.27 -1.55 -4.56
CA LEU A 112 -11.10 -0.49 -4.06
C LEU A 112 -12.28 -0.41 -5.02
N PRO A 113 -13.53 -0.53 -4.50
CA PRO A 113 -14.71 -0.61 -5.34
C PRO A 113 -14.66 0.54 -6.34
N GLU A 114 -14.81 0.19 -7.62
CA GLU A 114 -14.97 1.08 -8.76
C GLU A 114 -14.85 2.57 -8.43
N PHE A 115 -13.63 3.07 -8.17
CA PHE A 115 -13.33 4.49 -8.32
C PHE A 115 -13.23 4.77 -9.82
N THR A 116 -14.26 4.36 -10.54
CA THR A 116 -14.36 4.24 -12.00
C THR A 116 -15.75 4.67 -12.48
N THR A 117 -16.58 5.23 -11.61
CA THR A 117 -17.93 5.71 -11.95
C THR A 117 -17.98 7.24 -12.05
N GLY A 118 -18.71 7.73 -13.04
CA GLY A 118 -18.95 9.16 -13.28
C GLY A 118 -17.70 9.90 -13.77
N GLU A 119 -17.38 11.04 -13.13
CA GLU A 119 -16.26 11.92 -13.48
C GLU A 119 -14.89 11.23 -13.46
N PHE A 120 -14.77 10.08 -12.78
CA PHE A 120 -13.51 9.34 -12.64
C PHE A 120 -13.55 7.99 -13.36
N ALA A 121 -14.30 7.87 -14.44
CA ALA A 121 -14.24 6.69 -15.31
C ALA A 121 -12.84 6.54 -15.95
N PRO A 122 -12.31 5.31 -16.10
CA PRO A 122 -11.07 5.06 -16.84
C PRO A 122 -11.12 5.69 -18.22
N GLY A 123 -10.04 6.38 -18.60
CA GLY A 123 -9.97 7.11 -19.87
C GLY A 123 -10.50 8.55 -19.82
N THR A 124 -11.18 8.98 -18.74
CA THR A 124 -11.58 10.38 -18.59
C THR A 124 -10.36 11.26 -18.39
N VAL A 125 -10.20 12.29 -19.22
CA VAL A 125 -9.16 13.32 -19.05
C VAL A 125 -9.51 14.17 -17.83
N LEU A 126 -8.59 14.21 -16.86
CA LEU A 126 -8.78 15.01 -15.64
C LEU A 126 -7.96 16.30 -15.73
N ASP A 127 -8.65 17.43 -15.60
CA ASP A 127 -7.97 18.69 -15.33
C ASP A 127 -7.42 18.72 -13.90
N ARG A 128 -6.61 19.74 -13.64
CA ARG A 128 -5.99 19.99 -12.34
C ARG A 128 -6.98 20.04 -11.18
N ALA A 129 -8.15 20.65 -11.37
CA ALA A 129 -9.15 20.78 -10.31
C ALA A 129 -9.84 19.43 -10.06
N ALA A 130 -10.09 18.65 -11.10
CA ALA A 130 -10.63 17.30 -11.03
C ALA A 130 -9.69 16.35 -10.28
N VAL A 131 -8.37 16.45 -10.51
CA VAL A 131 -7.36 15.69 -9.74
C VAL A 131 -7.47 15.98 -8.24
N GLY A 132 -7.54 17.25 -7.84
CA GLY A 132 -7.70 17.64 -6.43
C GLY A 132 -8.99 17.08 -5.81
N ARG A 133 -10.12 17.20 -6.53
CA ARG A 133 -11.41 16.62 -6.09
C ARG A 133 -11.33 15.10 -5.95
N ALA A 134 -10.68 14.42 -6.89
CA ALA A 134 -10.52 12.97 -6.87
C ALA A 134 -9.72 12.50 -5.64
N LEU A 135 -8.59 13.14 -5.37
CA LEU A 135 -7.74 12.81 -4.22
C LEU A 135 -8.48 13.02 -2.89
N GLU A 136 -9.21 14.13 -2.75
CA GLU A 136 -10.00 14.38 -1.53
C GLU A 136 -11.19 13.43 -1.40
N ARG A 137 -11.85 13.05 -2.50
CA ARG A 137 -12.89 12.01 -2.48
C ARG A 137 -12.32 10.67 -1.99
N LEU A 138 -11.23 10.20 -2.61
CA LEU A 138 -10.53 8.97 -2.21
C LEU A 138 -10.11 9.00 -0.73
N LYS A 139 -9.59 10.14 -0.26
CA LYS A 139 -9.14 10.32 1.12
C LYS A 139 -10.28 10.18 2.13
N ARG A 140 -11.52 10.54 1.76
CA ARG A 140 -12.71 10.36 2.62
C ARG A 140 -13.11 8.90 2.81
N GLU A 141 -12.68 8.00 1.93
CA GLU A 141 -12.92 6.55 2.05
C GLU A 141 -12.02 5.88 3.11
N THR A 142 -11.05 6.61 3.67
CA THR A 142 -10.19 6.10 4.74
C THR A 142 -10.97 5.88 6.04
N THR A 143 -10.83 4.69 6.62
CA THR A 143 -11.55 4.31 7.85
C THR A 143 -10.96 5.02 9.06
N ARG A 144 -11.81 5.64 9.88
CA ARG A 144 -11.42 6.26 11.15
C ARG A 144 -12.05 5.51 12.31
N ALA A 145 -11.23 5.17 13.30
CA ALA A 145 -11.66 4.59 14.56
C ALA A 145 -11.34 5.54 15.72
N ARG A 146 -11.92 5.29 16.89
CA ARG A 146 -11.62 6.06 18.10
C ARG A 146 -10.11 6.03 18.44
N GLU A 147 -9.47 4.88 18.23
CA GLU A 147 -8.05 4.71 18.47
C GLU A 147 -7.23 4.96 17.21
N LYS A 148 -6.19 5.79 17.34
CA LYS A 148 -5.32 6.20 16.23
C LYS A 148 -4.65 5.01 15.53
N TRP A 149 -4.32 3.94 16.26
CA TRP A 149 -3.66 2.77 15.70
C TRP A 149 -4.59 1.80 14.96
N SER A 150 -5.90 2.02 15.08
CA SER A 150 -6.96 1.31 14.35
C SER A 150 -7.60 2.21 13.29
N SER A 151 -7.00 3.36 13.02
CA SER A 151 -7.43 4.30 11.98
C SER A 151 -6.46 4.27 10.82
N ASP A 152 -7.01 4.41 9.61
CA ASP A 152 -6.23 4.66 8.42
C ASP A 152 -5.60 6.06 8.52
N ARG A 153 -4.39 6.19 7.97
CA ARG A 153 -3.86 7.53 7.66
C ARG A 153 -4.63 8.08 6.45
N PRO A 154 -5.01 9.37 6.45
CA PRO A 154 -5.81 9.97 5.38
C PRO A 154 -4.95 10.23 4.14
N VAL A 155 -4.49 9.17 3.50
CA VAL A 155 -3.63 9.21 2.31
C VAL A 155 -4.39 8.59 1.15
N SER A 156 -4.34 9.26 0.00
CA SER A 156 -4.88 8.77 -1.27
C SER A 156 -3.88 8.95 -2.39
N ALA A 157 -4.05 8.17 -3.46
CA ALA A 157 -3.23 8.17 -4.65
C ALA A 157 -4.10 8.09 -5.91
N LEU A 158 -3.67 8.73 -6.99
CA LEU A 158 -4.36 8.82 -8.27
C LEU A 158 -3.33 8.68 -9.40
N LEU A 159 -3.59 7.83 -10.38
CA LEU A 159 -2.71 7.62 -11.53
C LEU A 159 -3.39 8.08 -12.81
N LEU A 160 -2.69 8.91 -13.56
CA LEU A 160 -3.07 9.33 -14.91
C LEU A 160 -2.07 8.80 -15.93
N ASP A 161 -2.52 8.55 -17.16
CA ASP A 161 -1.63 8.30 -18.29
C ASP A 161 -0.90 9.58 -18.75
N ARG A 162 -0.10 9.46 -19.82
CA ARG A 162 0.66 10.57 -20.39
C ARG A 162 -0.20 11.72 -20.94
N ASP A 163 -1.46 11.42 -21.27
CA ASP A 163 -2.41 12.37 -21.84
C ASP A 163 -3.36 12.94 -20.76
N GLY A 164 -3.09 12.63 -19.48
CA GLY A 164 -3.90 13.09 -18.36
C GLY A 164 -5.20 12.29 -18.16
N ARG A 165 -5.35 11.13 -18.80
CA ARG A 165 -6.52 10.27 -18.59
C ARG A 165 -6.37 9.46 -17.32
N PHE A 166 -7.44 9.39 -16.54
CA PHE A 166 -7.51 8.59 -15.34
C PHE A 166 -7.34 7.09 -15.63
N LEU A 167 -6.45 6.44 -14.87
CA LEU A 167 -6.17 5.01 -14.94
C LEU A 167 -6.63 4.26 -13.68
N ALA A 168 -6.24 4.76 -12.51
CA ALA A 168 -6.53 4.09 -11.24
C ALA A 168 -6.47 5.08 -10.07
N GLY A 169 -7.23 4.81 -9.02
CA GLY A 169 -7.25 5.60 -7.78
C GLY A 169 -7.29 4.67 -6.57
N ALA A 170 -6.66 5.10 -5.48
CA ALA A 170 -6.66 4.33 -4.25
C ALA A 170 -6.56 5.18 -2.97
N TRP A 171 -6.92 4.57 -1.84
CA TRP A 171 -6.73 5.12 -0.50
C TRP A 171 -6.05 4.12 0.43
N ASN A 172 -5.55 4.64 1.54
CA ASN A 172 -4.84 3.87 2.55
C ASN A 172 -5.81 3.01 3.37
N THR A 173 -5.46 1.74 3.59
CA THR A 173 -6.24 0.77 4.39
C THR A 173 -5.38 0.13 5.50
N ASN A 174 -4.42 0.91 6.02
CA ASN A 174 -3.44 0.43 7.00
C ASN A 174 -3.92 0.25 8.45
N ALA A 175 -5.18 0.56 8.75
CA ALA A 175 -5.84 0.17 9.97
C ALA A 175 -5.90 -1.36 10.10
N VAL A 176 -6.27 -2.03 9.00
CA VAL A 176 -6.39 -3.49 8.94
C VAL A 176 -5.03 -4.13 8.66
N MET A 177 -4.28 -3.60 7.69
CA MET A 177 -3.00 -4.18 7.26
C MET A 177 -1.91 -3.13 7.09
N ARG A 178 -0.87 -3.18 7.92
CA ARG A 178 0.11 -2.08 8.02
C ARG A 178 0.86 -1.75 6.74
N THR A 179 0.92 -2.68 5.80
CA THR A 179 1.58 -2.51 4.50
C THR A 179 0.68 -1.91 3.42
N ARG A 180 -0.64 -1.80 3.65
CA ARG A 180 -1.63 -1.35 2.66
C ARG A 180 -1.78 0.17 2.63
N HIS A 181 -0.73 0.84 2.16
CA HIS A 181 -0.75 2.26 1.86
C HIS A 181 -1.44 2.55 0.52
N ALA A 182 -1.88 3.78 0.30
CA ALA A 182 -2.64 4.15 -0.90
C ALA A 182 -1.90 3.83 -2.20
N GLU A 183 -0.61 4.15 -2.27
CA GLU A 183 0.22 3.94 -3.45
C GLU A 183 0.42 2.46 -3.74
N ARG A 184 0.51 1.65 -2.67
CA ARG A 184 0.63 0.20 -2.80
C ARG A 184 -0.69 -0.40 -3.28
N ASN A 185 -1.80 0.00 -2.66
CA ASN A 185 -3.13 -0.42 -3.07
C ASN A 185 -3.34 -0.08 -4.55
N LEU A 186 -2.96 1.12 -4.99
CA LEU A 186 -2.99 1.53 -6.40
C LEU A 186 -2.19 0.59 -7.30
N CYS A 187 -0.93 0.29 -6.95
CA CYS A 187 -0.07 -0.60 -7.75
C CYS A 187 -0.61 -2.03 -7.81
N ASP A 188 -1.22 -2.52 -6.72
CA ASP A 188 -1.80 -3.86 -6.65
C ASP A 188 -3.13 -3.94 -7.41
N SER A 189 -3.97 -2.89 -7.36
CA SER A 189 -5.17 -2.77 -8.19
C SER A 189 -4.83 -2.68 -9.68
N LEU A 190 -3.82 -1.88 -10.06
CA LEU A 190 -3.39 -1.78 -11.46
C LEU A 190 -2.94 -3.13 -12.04
N ARG A 191 -2.26 -3.95 -11.23
CA ARG A 191 -1.87 -5.32 -11.59
C ARG A 191 -3.07 -6.22 -11.87
N ALA A 192 -4.18 -6.01 -11.16
CA ALA A 192 -5.41 -6.76 -11.38
C ALA A 192 -6.22 -6.23 -12.57
N LEU A 193 -6.15 -4.93 -12.85
CA LEU A 193 -6.96 -4.26 -13.88
C LEU A 193 -6.36 -4.28 -15.29
N THR A 194 -5.04 -4.49 -15.42
CA THR A 194 -4.34 -4.41 -16.72
C THR A 194 -3.57 -5.69 -17.02
N PRO A 195 -3.57 -6.18 -18.27
CA PRO A 195 -2.80 -7.37 -18.67
C PRO A 195 -1.30 -7.23 -18.38
N GLU A 196 -0.75 -6.03 -18.58
CA GLU A 196 0.66 -5.74 -18.34
C GLU A 196 0.96 -5.62 -16.84
N GLY A 197 -0.03 -5.19 -16.05
CA GLY A 197 0.09 -4.98 -14.61
C GLY A 197 1.14 -3.96 -14.21
N LYS A 198 1.43 -3.00 -15.08
CA LYS A 198 2.48 -1.98 -14.95
C LYS A 198 1.93 -0.58 -15.10
N ILE A 199 2.54 0.38 -14.40
CA ILE A 199 2.34 1.80 -14.62
C ILE A 199 2.92 2.17 -15.99
N PRO A 200 2.11 2.71 -16.93
CA PRO A 200 2.59 3.05 -18.27
C PRO A 200 3.69 4.10 -18.26
N ALA A 201 4.60 4.05 -19.24
CA ALA A 201 5.64 5.06 -19.41
C ALA A 201 5.03 6.44 -19.70
N GLY A 202 5.52 7.47 -19.01
CA GLY A 202 5.01 8.85 -19.09
C GLY A 202 3.81 9.12 -18.18
N ALA A 203 3.35 8.14 -17.40
CA ALA A 203 2.26 8.35 -16.46
C ALA A 203 2.61 9.35 -15.35
N THR A 204 1.57 9.90 -14.72
CA THR A 204 1.71 10.77 -13.55
C THR A 204 0.94 10.19 -12.36
N LEU A 205 1.65 9.89 -11.27
CA LEU A 205 1.10 9.46 -10.00
C LEU A 205 0.99 10.66 -9.05
N TYR A 206 -0.22 11.01 -8.65
CA TYR A 206 -0.49 11.96 -7.58
C TYR A 206 -0.71 11.22 -6.27
N VAL A 207 -0.16 11.73 -5.16
CA VAL A 207 -0.34 11.17 -3.81
C VAL A 207 -0.55 12.32 -2.83
N THR A 208 -1.41 12.20 -1.84
CA THR A 208 -1.62 13.31 -0.89
C THR A 208 -0.45 13.50 0.08
N LEU A 209 0.34 12.45 0.34
CA LEU A 209 1.48 12.48 1.25
C LEU A 209 2.70 11.83 0.58
N LYS A 210 3.91 12.35 0.85
CA LYS A 210 5.16 11.82 0.30
C LYS A 210 5.27 10.30 0.50
N PRO A 211 5.50 9.52 -0.57
CA PRO A 211 5.63 8.07 -0.46
C PRO A 211 6.79 7.65 0.45
N CYS A 212 6.54 6.69 1.33
CA CYS A 212 7.60 6.06 2.12
C CYS A 212 8.48 5.15 1.24
N ARG A 213 9.64 4.70 1.76
CA ARG A 213 10.59 3.82 1.04
C ARG A 213 9.93 2.56 0.47
N MET A 214 9.00 1.96 1.21
CA MET A 214 8.22 0.80 0.73
C MET A 214 7.37 1.17 -0.48
N CYS A 215 6.56 2.23 -0.37
CA CYS A 215 5.72 2.71 -1.48
C CYS A 215 6.58 3.11 -2.69
N ALA A 216 7.66 3.84 -2.46
CA ALA A 216 8.61 4.26 -3.49
C ALA A 216 9.21 3.07 -4.24
N ALA A 217 9.67 2.03 -3.53
CA ALA A 217 10.18 0.81 -4.13
C ALA A 217 9.10 0.06 -4.92
N ARG A 218 7.88 -0.03 -4.39
CA ARG A 218 6.76 -0.67 -5.10
C ARG A 218 6.36 0.07 -6.37
N ILE A 219 6.28 1.40 -6.32
CA ILE A 219 6.00 2.26 -7.49
C ILE A 219 7.06 2.05 -8.55
N TRP A 220 8.34 2.06 -8.16
CA TRP A 220 9.47 1.82 -9.05
C TRP A 220 9.38 0.45 -9.73
N GLU A 221 9.12 -0.62 -8.97
CA GLU A 221 8.95 -1.97 -9.51
C GLU A 221 7.68 -2.11 -10.39
N ALA A 222 6.64 -1.33 -10.11
CA ALA A 222 5.40 -1.33 -10.87
C ALA A 222 5.51 -0.52 -12.17
N ALA A 223 6.47 0.39 -12.32
CA ALA A 223 6.62 1.18 -13.52
C ALA A 223 7.21 0.38 -14.69
N ALA A 224 6.65 0.57 -15.89
CA ALA A 224 7.20 0.04 -17.13
C ALA A 224 8.51 0.75 -17.49
N ASP A 225 8.56 2.06 -17.30
CA ASP A 225 9.76 2.89 -17.37
C ASP A 225 9.77 3.86 -16.18
N PRO A 226 10.49 3.52 -15.09
CA PRO A 226 10.55 4.37 -13.91
C PRO A 226 11.15 5.76 -14.17
N ALA A 227 12.02 5.91 -15.18
CA ALA A 227 12.63 7.21 -15.50
C ALA A 227 11.66 8.17 -16.21
N ALA A 228 10.60 7.62 -16.83
CA ALA A 228 9.54 8.39 -17.46
C ALA A 228 8.33 8.64 -16.52
N LEU A 229 8.35 8.11 -15.29
CA LEU A 229 7.26 8.29 -14.34
C LEU A 229 7.39 9.62 -13.60
N THR A 230 6.29 10.37 -13.56
CA THR A 230 6.18 11.56 -12.70
C THR A 230 5.43 11.19 -11.43
N VAL A 231 6.00 11.48 -10.25
CA VAL A 231 5.30 11.33 -8.96
C VAL A 231 5.19 12.68 -8.28
N ILE A 232 3.96 13.10 -7.99
CA ILE A 232 3.61 14.36 -7.35
C ILE A 232 3.00 14.04 -6.00
N PHE A 233 3.56 14.57 -4.91
CA PHE A 233 2.96 14.47 -3.59
C PHE A 233 2.55 15.84 -3.06
N LEU A 234 1.39 15.94 -2.43
CA LEU A 234 0.85 17.22 -1.96
C LEU A 234 1.53 17.69 -0.67
N GLU A 235 1.72 16.77 0.28
CA GLU A 235 2.33 17.05 1.57
C GLU A 235 3.64 16.28 1.73
N ASN A 236 4.64 16.92 2.34
CA ASN A 236 5.88 16.24 2.71
C ASN A 236 5.64 15.38 3.97
N ASP A 237 6.23 14.18 4.03
CA ASP A 237 6.24 13.35 5.25
C ASP A 237 7.61 13.50 5.93
N PRO A 238 7.69 14.13 7.13
CA PRO A 238 8.95 14.27 7.87
C PRO A 238 9.41 12.94 8.50
N GLY A 239 8.60 11.89 8.41
CA GLY A 239 8.89 10.58 8.98
C GLY A 239 10.15 9.95 8.39
N PRO A 240 10.92 9.18 9.19
CA PRO A 240 12.20 8.60 8.77
C PRO A 240 12.06 7.60 7.61
N LEU A 241 10.88 7.00 7.46
CA LEU A 241 10.56 6.09 6.36
C LEU A 241 10.29 6.82 5.03
N ALA A 242 10.09 8.14 5.04
CA ALA A 242 9.89 8.94 3.83
C ALA A 242 11.14 9.72 3.40
N GLN A 243 12.30 9.46 4.04
CA GLN A 243 13.58 10.07 3.69
C GLN A 243 14.44 9.12 2.87
N GLY A 244 15.20 9.64 1.90
CA GLY A 244 16.14 8.84 1.10
C GLY A 244 15.43 7.74 0.29
N THR A 245 14.28 8.05 -0.27
CA THR A 245 13.51 7.11 -1.10
C THR A 245 14.06 7.05 -2.52
N LEU A 246 13.71 6.00 -3.28
CA LEU A 246 14.02 5.90 -4.72
C LEU A 246 13.36 7.01 -5.57
N LEU A 247 12.47 7.80 -4.98
CA LEU A 247 11.77 8.89 -5.66
C LEU A 247 12.36 10.26 -5.28
N GLU A 248 13.52 10.34 -4.62
CA GLU A 248 14.14 11.63 -4.32
C GLU A 248 15.06 12.11 -5.47
N PRO A 249 15.24 13.42 -5.68
CA PRO A 249 16.06 13.97 -6.77
C PRO A 249 17.54 13.54 -6.75
N ARG A 250 18.07 13.15 -5.58
CA ARG A 250 19.43 12.63 -5.41
C ARG A 250 19.51 11.11 -5.52
N SER A 251 18.38 10.44 -5.67
CA SER A 251 18.37 9.04 -6.09
C SER A 251 18.65 9.00 -7.61
N PRO A 252 19.23 7.91 -8.14
CA PRO A 252 19.54 7.78 -9.57
C PRO A 252 18.32 7.90 -10.53
N ALA A 253 17.12 8.08 -9.98
CA ALA A 253 15.84 7.65 -10.52
C ALA A 253 14.87 8.79 -10.93
N ARG A 254 15.23 10.07 -10.69
CA ARG A 254 14.53 11.29 -11.16
C ARG A 254 13.00 11.29 -10.98
N VAL A 255 12.52 11.87 -9.88
CA VAL A 255 11.10 12.24 -9.70
C VAL A 255 10.98 13.75 -9.47
N ARG A 256 10.04 14.39 -10.18
CA ARG A 256 9.75 15.82 -10.07
C ARG A 256 8.92 16.14 -8.83
N TYR A 257 9.53 16.87 -7.90
CA TYR A 257 8.89 17.56 -6.79
C TYR A 257 8.04 18.74 -7.29
N LEU A 258 6.77 18.81 -6.88
CA LEU A 258 5.95 20.01 -7.00
C LEU A 258 5.31 20.22 -5.62
N GLY A 259 5.97 21.04 -4.78
CA GLY A 259 5.56 21.32 -3.40
C GLY A 259 4.25 22.11 -3.26
N LEU A 260 3.97 22.55 -2.03
CA LEU A 260 2.73 23.25 -1.63
C LEU A 260 2.46 24.57 -2.38
N ASP A 261 3.49 25.20 -2.93
CA ASP A 261 3.37 26.42 -3.75
C ASP A 261 2.95 26.12 -5.19
N HIS A 262 2.70 24.85 -5.52
CA HIS A 262 2.29 24.48 -6.86
C HIS A 262 0.83 24.89 -7.09
N PRO A 263 0.50 25.58 -8.20
CA PRO A 263 -0.85 26.07 -8.47
C PRO A 263 -1.93 24.98 -8.65
N LEU A 264 -1.60 23.70 -8.45
CA LEU A 264 -2.57 22.61 -8.18
C LEU A 264 -3.30 22.82 -6.83
N PHE A 265 -2.69 23.52 -5.86
CA PHE A 265 -3.20 23.66 -4.49
C PHE A 265 -4.21 24.82 -4.33
N GLU A 266 -3.92 26.01 -4.87
CA GLU A 266 -4.81 27.19 -4.73
C GLU A 266 -6.24 26.97 -5.26
N ALA A 267 -6.40 26.16 -6.30
CA ALA A 267 -7.70 25.87 -6.89
C ALA A 267 -8.54 24.85 -6.09
N ALA A 268 -7.91 24.00 -5.28
CA ALA A 268 -8.60 22.97 -4.50
C ALA A 268 -9.14 23.50 -3.16
N THR A 269 -8.47 24.48 -2.56
CA THR A 269 -8.83 25.05 -1.25
C THR A 269 -9.76 26.26 -1.36
N SER A 270 -9.59 27.12 -2.36
CA SER A 270 -10.37 28.37 -2.53
C SER A 270 -11.89 28.20 -2.76
N ARG A 271 -12.37 26.97 -3.00
CA ARG A 271 -13.81 26.66 -3.14
C ARG A 271 -14.40 25.83 -1.99
N LEU A 272 -13.57 25.42 -1.02
CA LEU A 272 -14.03 24.67 0.15
C LEU A 272 -14.52 25.60 1.28
N ASP A 273 -14.04 26.84 1.33
CA ASP A 273 -14.52 27.86 2.27
C ASP A 273 -15.92 28.42 1.93
N SER A 274 -16.49 28.02 0.79
CA SER A 274 -17.85 28.40 0.35
C SER A 274 -18.93 27.34 0.65
N VAL A 275 -18.60 26.24 1.33
CA VAL A 275 -19.61 25.30 1.85
C VAL A 275 -19.93 25.71 3.29
N PRO A 276 -21.17 26.14 3.60
CA PRO A 276 -21.52 26.46 4.98
C PRO A 276 -21.39 25.18 5.83
N GLY A 277 -20.57 25.26 6.87
CA GLY A 277 -20.45 24.17 7.85
C GLY A 277 -21.82 23.84 8.46
N PRO A 278 -22.03 22.59 8.94
CA PRO A 278 -23.24 22.23 9.66
C PRO A 278 -23.44 23.22 10.81
N GLY A 279 -24.60 23.87 10.82
CA GLY A 279 -24.92 25.00 11.68
C GLY A 279 -24.47 24.78 13.13
N THR A 280 -23.75 25.76 13.65
CA THR A 280 -23.46 25.88 15.07
C THR A 280 -24.79 25.94 15.83
N SER A 281 -25.17 24.83 16.44
CA SER A 281 -26.26 24.77 17.42
C SER A 281 -25.88 25.69 18.58
N THR A 282 -26.51 26.87 18.61
CA THR A 282 -26.47 27.78 19.75
C THR A 282 -27.18 27.10 20.92
N ARG A 283 -26.42 26.61 21.90
CA ARG A 283 -26.96 26.30 23.23
C ARG A 283 -27.46 27.60 23.84
N GLY A 284 -28.78 27.73 23.95
CA GLY A 284 -29.41 28.78 24.76
C GLY A 284 -29.06 28.61 26.25
N PRO A 285 -29.10 29.70 27.04
CA PRO A 285 -28.81 29.65 28.46
C PRO A 285 -29.90 28.86 29.18
N ARG A 286 -29.49 27.97 30.10
CA ARG A 286 -30.44 27.25 30.96
C ARG A 286 -30.97 28.17 32.06
N PRO A 287 -32.27 28.06 32.42
CA PRO A 287 -32.83 28.69 33.60
C PRO A 287 -32.26 28.08 34.89
#